data_AF-A0A1J5SEF6-F1
#
_entry.id   AF-A0A1J5SEF6-F1
#
_cell.length_a   1.000
_cell.length_b   1.000
_cell.length_c   1.000
_cell.angle_alpha   90.00
_cell.angle_beta   90.00
_cell.angle_gamma   90.00
#
_symmetry.space_group_name_H-M   'P 1'
#
loop_
_entity.id
_entity.type
_entity.pdbx_description
1 polymer ?
#
loop_
_entity_poly.entity_id
_entity_poly.type
_entity_poly.pdbx_seq_one_letter_code
_entity_poly.pdbx_strand_id
1 'polypeptide(L)'
;MAPLARSGTTSTLGKLTAKVEVRVSEDTRDELEQLARQCGMGISEYVRELLMIRAHGIESVRSLYERRLELVAGVSEECRTTGAPLGKES
;
A
#
# COMPACT_ATOMS: atom_id res chain seq x y z
N MET A 1 -2.76 -8.21 -32.82
CA MET A 1 -2.70 -7.05 -31.92
C MET A 1 -2.61 -7.60 -30.51
N ALA A 2 -1.42 -7.64 -29.90
CA ALA A 2 -1.25 -8.23 -28.58
C ALA A 2 -1.84 -7.31 -27.50
N PRO A 3 -2.55 -7.83 -26.48
CA PRO A 3 -2.92 -7.02 -25.34
C PRO A 3 -1.65 -6.71 -24.56
N LEU A 4 -1.33 -5.42 -24.44
CA LEU A 4 -0.27 -4.92 -23.56
C LEU A 4 -0.61 -5.36 -22.14
N ALA A 5 0.09 -6.39 -21.66
CA ALA A 5 0.07 -6.77 -20.26
C ALA A 5 0.46 -5.55 -19.42
N ARG A 6 -0.54 -4.90 -18.80
CA ARG A 6 -0.28 -3.90 -17.77
C ARG A 6 0.24 -4.65 -16.55
N SER A 7 1.53 -4.95 -16.54
CA SER A 7 2.24 -5.25 -15.29
C SER A 7 2.41 -3.94 -14.53
N GLY A 8 1.28 -3.44 -14.03
CA GLY A 8 1.25 -2.36 -13.07
C GLY A 8 1.20 -3.01 -11.70
N THR A 9 2.36 -3.26 -11.10
CA THR A 9 2.46 -3.25 -9.64
C THR A 9 2.21 -1.83 -9.17
N THR A 10 0.98 -1.34 -9.34
CA THR A 10 0.55 -0.06 -8.80
C THR A 10 0.59 -0.22 -7.30
N SER A 11 1.64 0.31 -6.67
CA SER A 11 1.63 0.57 -5.24
C SER A 11 0.29 1.23 -4.90
N THR A 12 -0.38 0.78 -3.84
CA THR A 12 -1.71 1.29 -3.47
C THR A 12 -1.71 2.77 -3.13
N LEU A 13 -0.52 3.34 -2.93
CA LEU A 13 -0.27 4.77 -2.78
C LEU A 13 -0.28 5.54 -4.12
N GLY A 14 -0.57 4.87 -5.24
CA GLY A 14 -0.51 5.43 -6.57
C GLY A 14 0.93 5.63 -7.08
N LYS A 15 1.09 6.51 -8.08
CA LYS A 15 2.42 6.88 -8.59
C LYS A 15 3.09 7.86 -7.63
N LEU A 16 4.03 7.36 -6.83
CA LEU A 16 4.85 8.14 -5.90
C LEU A 16 5.89 9.00 -6.67
N THR A 17 5.43 10.06 -7.33
CA THR A 17 6.23 10.92 -8.22
C THR A 17 6.92 12.08 -7.52
N ALA A 18 6.42 12.50 -6.34
CA ALA A 18 7.02 13.56 -5.55
C ALA A 18 8.15 13.01 -4.67
N LYS A 19 9.28 13.74 -4.63
CA LYS A 19 10.45 13.40 -3.80
C LYS A 19 10.62 14.44 -2.69
N VAL A 20 10.88 13.97 -1.48
CA VAL A 20 11.26 14.79 -0.33
C VAL A 20 12.66 14.37 0.08
N GLU A 21 13.62 15.30 0.03
CA GLU A 21 15.01 15.07 0.46
C GLU A 21 15.32 15.93 1.68
N VAL A 22 15.82 15.31 2.74
CA VAL A 22 16.19 16.00 3.99
C VAL A 22 17.54 15.47 4.46
N ARG A 23 18.42 16.39 4.88
CA ARG A 23 19.68 16.03 5.54
C ARG A 23 19.44 15.95 7.05
N VAL A 24 19.92 14.89 7.66
CA VAL A 24 19.83 14.63 9.10
C VAL A 24 21.22 14.31 9.65
N SER A 25 21.41 14.41 10.97
CA SER A 25 22.64 13.94 11.61
C SER A 25 22.77 12.41 11.50
N GLU A 26 23.99 11.90 11.66
CA GLU A 26 24.24 10.45 11.70
C GLU A 26 23.46 9.77 12.83
N ASP A 27 23.47 10.36 14.05
CA ASP A 27 22.69 9.85 15.19
C ASP A 27 21.20 9.69 14.85
N THR A 28 20.61 10.70 14.18
CA THR A 28 19.19 10.64 13.77
C THR A 28 18.96 9.53 12.75
N ARG A 29 19.89 9.35 11.82
CA ARG A 29 19.80 8.30 10.80
C ARG A 29 19.85 6.91 11.45
N ASP A 30 20.77 6.71 12.39
CA ASP A 30 20.96 5.43 13.08
C ASP A 30 19.74 5.04 13.92
N GLU A 31 19.14 6.02 14.61
CA GLU A 31 17.88 5.83 15.33
C GLU A 31 16.73 5.45 14.39
N LEU A 32 16.57 6.15 13.25
CA LEU A 32 15.57 5.81 12.25
C LEU A 32 15.78 4.41 11.67
N GLU A 33 17.02 4.00 11.46
CA GLU A 33 17.36 2.66 10.97
C GLU A 33 17.10 1.58 12.02
N GLN A 34 17.32 1.87 13.30
CA GLN A 34 16.94 0.97 14.39
C GLN A 34 15.42 0.80 14.48
N LEU A 35 14.65 1.88 14.39
CA LEU A 35 13.19 1.85 14.40
C LEU A 35 12.64 1.09 13.18
N ALA A 36 13.20 1.32 11.99
CA ALA A 36 12.82 0.59 10.79
C ALA A 36 13.03 -0.93 10.96
N ARG A 37 14.18 -1.33 11.53
CA ARG A 37 14.48 -2.74 11.83
C ARG A 37 13.50 -3.35 12.84
N GLN A 38 13.09 -2.60 13.87
CA GLN A 38 12.08 -3.08 14.83
C GLN A 38 10.72 -3.34 14.17
N CYS A 39 10.38 -2.58 13.14
CA CYS A 39 9.18 -2.78 12.33
C CYS A 39 9.35 -3.82 11.21
N GLY A 40 10.54 -4.41 11.04
CA GLY A 40 10.85 -5.33 9.94
C GLY A 40 10.86 -4.65 8.56
N MET A 41 11.06 -3.33 8.51
CA MET A 41 11.01 -2.51 7.30
C MET A 41 12.38 -1.94 6.95
N GLY A 42 12.57 -1.57 5.68
CA GLY A 42 13.72 -0.76 5.27
C GLY A 42 13.56 0.71 5.69
N ILE A 43 14.66 1.44 5.89
CA ILE A 43 14.62 2.86 6.33
C ILE A 43 13.73 3.74 5.43
N SER A 44 13.83 3.59 4.11
CA SER A 44 13.03 4.37 3.15
C SER A 44 11.54 4.06 3.19
N GLU A 45 11.18 2.83 3.55
CA GLU A 45 9.78 2.41 3.71
C GLU A 45 9.23 2.94 5.04
N TYR A 46 10.00 2.77 6.12
CA TYR A 46 9.65 3.29 7.44
C TYR A 46 9.44 4.81 7.43
N VAL A 47 10.38 5.58 6.86
CA VAL A 47 10.27 7.05 6.80
C VAL A 47 9.05 7.46 5.97
N ARG A 48 8.75 6.75 4.89
CA ARG A 48 7.56 7.03 4.07
C ARG A 48 6.28 6.82 4.86
N GLU A 49 6.15 5.68 5.55
CA GLU A 49 4.99 5.38 6.40
C GLU A 49 4.85 6.40 7.52
N LEU A 50 5.96 6.76 8.17
CA LEU A 50 5.99 7.78 9.20
C LEU A 50 5.45 9.12 8.69
N LEU A 51 5.91 9.57 7.52
CA LEU A 51 5.44 10.82 6.90
C LEU A 51 3.97 10.75 6.52
N MET A 52 3.52 9.62 5.94
CA MET A 52 2.13 9.43 5.56
C MET A 52 1.18 9.43 6.76
N ILE A 53 1.52 8.67 7.80
CA ILE A 53 0.73 8.60 9.04
C ILE A 53 0.67 9.98 9.69
N ARG A 54 1.78 10.75 9.67
CA ARG A 54 1.78 12.11 10.23
C ARG A 54 1.03 13.13 9.39
N ALA A 55 1.06 13.03 8.06
CA ALA A 55 0.38 13.96 7.18
C ALA A 55 -1.13 13.68 7.06
N HIS A 56 -1.53 12.41 7.03
CA HIS A 56 -2.90 11.99 6.69
C HIS A 56 -3.65 11.28 7.82
N GLY A 57 -2.97 10.97 8.92
CA GLY A 57 -3.51 10.20 10.03
C GLY A 57 -3.44 8.69 9.79
N ILE A 58 -3.47 7.93 10.90
CA ILE A 58 -3.32 6.47 10.89
C ILE A 58 -4.46 5.75 10.16
N GLU A 59 -5.69 6.28 10.25
CA GLU A 59 -6.88 5.64 9.68
C GLU A 59 -6.88 5.68 8.15
N SER A 60 -6.49 6.83 7.59
CA SER A 60 -6.31 7.00 6.15
C SER A 60 -5.28 6.01 5.60
N VAL A 61 -4.16 5.82 6.32
CA VAL A 61 -3.11 4.87 5.92
C VAL A 61 -3.60 3.42 6.06
N ARG A 62 -4.30 3.08 7.14
CA ARG A 62 -4.88 1.74 7.33
C ARG A 62 -5.83 1.37 6.20
N SER A 63 -6.76 2.26 5.83
CA SER A 63 -7.72 1.98 4.75
C SER A 63 -7.04 1.71 3.40
N LEU A 64 -5.92 2.38 3.10
CA LEU A 64 -5.12 2.11 1.90
C LEU A 64 -4.48 0.71 1.92
N TYR A 65 -4.02 0.26 3.09
CA TYR A 65 -3.47 -1.07 3.28
C TYR A 65 -4.54 -2.16 3.23
N GLU A 66 -5.70 -1.93 3.85
CA GLU A 66 -6.84 -2.84 3.79
C GLU A 66 -7.29 -3.03 2.34
N ARG A 67 -7.43 -1.93 1.59
CA ARG A 67 -7.77 -2.01 0.16
C ARG A 67 -6.73 -2.79 -0.65
N ARG A 68 -5.44 -2.69 -0.30
CA ARG A 68 -4.39 -3.52 -0.91
C ARG A 68 -4.63 -5.00 -0.63
N LEU A 69 -4.90 -5.36 0.62
CA LEU A 69 -5.11 -6.73 1.05
C LEU A 69 -6.36 -7.32 0.37
N GLU A 70 -7.44 -6.55 0.26
CA GLU A 70 -8.65 -6.95 -0.48
C GLU A 70 -8.35 -7.27 -1.96
N LEU A 71 -7.59 -6.40 -2.64
CA LEU A 71 -7.20 -6.61 -4.03
C LEU A 71 -6.32 -7.85 -4.20
N VAL A 72 -5.34 -8.05 -3.32
CA VAL A 72 -4.45 -9.24 -3.36
C VAL A 72 -5.20 -10.51 -3.03
N ALA A 73 -6.14 -10.46 -2.09
CA ALA A 73 -6.99 -11.59 -1.71
C ALA A 73 -8.06 -11.92 -2.77
N GLY A 74 -8.20 -11.11 -3.83
CA GLY A 74 -9.25 -11.28 -4.84
C GLY A 74 -10.65 -10.99 -4.31
N VAL A 75 -10.76 -10.31 -3.17
CA VAL A 75 -12.01 -9.85 -2.54
C VAL A 75 -12.27 -8.41 -3.01
N SER A 76 -12.14 -8.15 -4.31
CA SER A 76 -12.70 -6.93 -4.89
C SER A 76 -14.21 -7.10 -5.00
N GLU A 77 -14.98 -6.01 -4.82
CA GLU A 77 -16.44 -6.05 -4.95
C GLU A 77 -16.92 -6.59 -6.32
N GLU A 78 -16.06 -6.54 -7.35
CA GLU A 78 -16.29 -7.16 -8.67
C GLU A 78 -16.41 -8.70 -8.60
N CYS A 79 -15.74 -9.38 -7.67
CA CYS A 79 -15.89 -10.82 -7.47
C CYS A 79 -17.21 -11.20 -6.77
N ARG A 80 -17.89 -10.25 -6.13
CA ARG A 80 -19.16 -10.51 -5.44
C ARG A 80 -20.36 -10.53 -6.39
N THR A 81 -20.23 -9.97 -7.60
CA THR A 81 -21.31 -9.87 -8.60
C THR A 81 -21.35 -10.99 -9.63
N THR A 82 -20.35 -11.88 -9.68
CA THR A 82 -20.39 -13.10 -10.52
C THR A 82 -20.87 -14.31 -9.72
N GLY A 83 -21.79 -14.09 -8.77
CA GLY A 83 -22.62 -15.12 -8.17
C GLY A 83 -24.02 -15.00 -8.73
N ALA A 84 -24.22 -15.36 -10.01
CA ALA A 84 -25.56 -15.50 -10.56
C ALA A 84 -26.31 -16.60 -9.78
N PRO A 85 -27.50 -16.34 -9.21
CA PRO A 85 -28.37 -17.40 -8.73
C PRO A 85 -29.01 -18.05 -9.97
N LEU A 86 -28.37 -19.08 -10.50
CA LEU A 86 -28.98 -19.96 -11.48
C LEU A 86 -29.81 -21.01 -10.73
N GLY A 87 -31.11 -21.01 -11.01
CA GLY A 87 -31.97 -22.17 -10.79
C GLY A 87 -33.03 -22.00 -9.70
N LYS A 88 -34.12 -21.29 -10.03
CA LYS A 88 -35.44 -21.71 -9.56
C LYS A 88 -35.93 -22.81 -10.49
N GLU A 89 -36.12 -24.01 -9.98
CA GLU A 89 -36.99 -25.04 -10.56
C GLU A 89 -37.68 -25.68 -9.34
N SER A 90 -38.90 -25.26 -9.02
CA SER A 90 -40.18 -25.82 -9.49
C SER A 90 -40.51 -27.14 -8.82
#